data_AF-A0A6P7SAP7-F1
#
_entry.id   AF-A0A6P7SAP7-F1
#
_cell.length_a   1.000
_cell.length_b   1.000
_cell.length_c   1.000
_cell.angle_alpha   90.00
_cell.angle_beta   90.00
_cell.angle_gamma   90.00
#
_symmetry.space_group_name_H-M   'P 1'
#
loop_
_entity.id
_entity.type
_entity.pdbx_description
1 polymer ?
#
loop_
_entity_poly.entity_id
_entity_poly.type
_entity_poly.pdbx_seq_one_letter_code
_entity_poly.pdbx_strand_id
1 'polypeptide(L)'
;MYNVEVGSEYRDVREAEEESCSNGEYKCHETNDFQYYQCAFGKKVLINCPQNIIFNPKTKSCDWPVSGVDFCKSDRDQSKTTRVTTHSVPTSKPLHSLKSCRKSNEYKCHETNNSLFYICTGFETGVLKTCPEGTDFNPVASICVCSNLPKTVKCHNQDDQPKTTTSKPQLTGPCQPEHCKLPKCKCPGPEIPGSLPTNSTPQIILLTFDDAVLRRTFVYYRNLFSMNLTNPNGCPIGATFYVSHSETTDAALVKELYDLKHEIATHTQTHKFPISYWYSASYIDYYREIVGMKNWLSEKASIPKENLVGYRSPFLALGNKIQYETLKDNEFLYDTSMVTGSLSTTTEIPIWPFTLDYPVTYKYCQLKGCPKNTYPGFWEVPLIRWYNEAGDDSFSMADENRVPQNSKDVISYLKYNFNRHYKRNKAPFGIFLHMPWLMKNLAALQTFLKEVSLNNDVWIVTVSQALQWIQNPVPLDKISEFSNWKC
;
A
#
# COMPACT_ATOMS: atom_id res chain seq x y z
N MET A 1 -54.43 59.11 -14.54
CA MET A 1 -55.60 58.73 -15.36
C MET A 1 -55.30 57.38 -15.98
N TYR A 2 -56.17 56.41 -15.68
CA TYR A 2 -56.53 55.19 -16.41
C TYR A 2 -55.50 54.05 -16.65
N ASN A 3 -55.69 52.99 -15.84
CA ASN A 3 -55.78 51.54 -16.11
C ASN A 3 -55.75 51.10 -17.60
N VAL A 4 -55.24 49.93 -18.00
CA VAL A 4 -55.67 48.51 -17.79
C VAL A 4 -54.55 47.68 -18.52
N GLU A 5 -54.05 46.49 -18.15
CA GLU A 5 -54.69 45.18 -17.99
C GLU A 5 -53.69 44.16 -17.37
N VAL A 6 -54.18 43.30 -16.48
CA VAL A 6 -53.43 42.16 -15.92
C VAL A 6 -53.59 40.96 -16.85
N GLY A 7 -52.49 40.50 -17.45
CA GLY A 7 -52.42 39.28 -18.26
C GLY A 7 -51.53 38.24 -17.59
N SER A 8 -52.16 37.25 -16.97
CA SER A 8 -51.54 36.01 -16.52
C SER A 8 -51.09 35.17 -17.72
N GLU A 9 -49.83 34.74 -17.75
CA GLU A 9 -49.47 33.47 -18.39
C GLU A 9 -48.18 32.92 -17.75
N TYR A 10 -48.38 32.14 -16.69
CA TYR A 10 -47.49 31.04 -16.36
C TYR A 10 -47.45 30.10 -17.58
N ARG A 11 -46.31 30.05 -18.28
CA ARG A 11 -46.03 28.98 -19.24
C ARG A 11 -44.90 28.12 -18.69
N ASP A 12 -45.35 27.21 -17.83
CA ASP A 12 -44.98 25.80 -17.76
C ASP A 12 -43.72 25.41 -18.56
N VAL A 13 -42.56 25.56 -17.93
CA VAL A 13 -41.38 24.80 -18.31
C VAL A 13 -41.69 23.38 -17.88
N ARG A 14 -42.12 22.54 -18.84
CA ARG A 14 -42.23 21.10 -18.62
C ARG A 14 -40.87 20.60 -18.15
N GLU A 15 -40.76 20.33 -16.85
CA GLU A 15 -39.75 19.47 -16.28
C GLU A 15 -39.78 18.17 -17.09
N ALA A 16 -38.68 17.90 -17.80
CA ALA A 16 -38.42 16.55 -18.26
C ALA A 16 -38.32 15.70 -16.99
N GLU A 17 -39.20 14.70 -16.85
CA GLU A 17 -39.19 13.73 -15.77
C GLU A 17 -37.78 13.10 -15.67
N GLU A 18 -36.94 13.60 -14.76
CA GLU A 18 -35.73 12.90 -14.34
C GLU A 18 -36.19 11.62 -13.63
N GLU A 19 -36.00 10.47 -14.27
CA GLU A 19 -36.26 9.15 -13.70
C GLU A 19 -35.56 9.02 -12.33
N SER A 20 -36.32 9.18 -11.25
CA SER A 20 -35.85 8.90 -9.89
C SER A 20 -35.41 7.43 -9.79
N CYS A 21 -34.22 7.20 -9.24
CA CYS A 21 -33.70 5.83 -9.05
C CYS A 21 -33.25 5.58 -7.62
N SER A 22 -33.33 4.33 -7.18
CA SER A 22 -33.13 3.98 -5.77
C SER A 22 -31.65 4.04 -5.39
N ASN A 23 -31.32 4.63 -4.23
CA ASN A 23 -29.93 4.78 -3.80
C ASN A 23 -29.23 3.40 -3.70
N GLY A 24 -28.10 3.23 -4.40
CA GLY A 24 -27.36 1.95 -4.48
C GLY A 24 -27.81 0.99 -5.59
N GLU A 25 -28.83 1.37 -6.38
CA GLU A 25 -29.23 0.64 -7.59
C GLU A 25 -28.20 0.84 -8.72
N TYR A 26 -28.04 -0.18 -9.56
CA TYR A 26 -27.18 -0.13 -10.74
C TYR A 26 -28.03 -0.36 -11.99
N LYS A 27 -27.84 0.47 -13.02
CA LYS A 27 -28.58 0.40 -14.29
C LYS A 27 -27.63 0.38 -15.48
N CYS A 28 -27.97 -0.38 -16.50
CA CYS A 28 -27.24 -0.37 -17.77
C CYS A 28 -27.31 1.03 -18.44
N HIS A 29 -26.24 1.42 -19.13
CA HIS A 29 -26.27 2.59 -20.00
C HIS A 29 -27.07 2.26 -21.28
N GLU A 30 -27.77 3.27 -21.80
CA GLU A 30 -28.80 3.15 -22.83
C GLU A 30 -28.25 2.55 -24.13
N THR A 31 -27.00 2.88 -24.48
CA THR A 31 -26.40 2.54 -25.78
C THR A 31 -24.95 2.05 -25.71
N ASN A 32 -24.32 2.06 -24.53
CA ASN A 32 -22.89 1.80 -24.39
C ASN A 32 -22.66 0.73 -23.31
N ASP A 33 -22.29 -0.47 -23.74
CA ASP A 33 -22.04 -1.60 -22.84
C ASP A 33 -20.85 -1.40 -21.90
N PHE A 34 -19.95 -0.49 -22.24
CA PHE A 34 -18.80 -0.12 -21.41
C PHE A 34 -19.15 0.92 -20.34
N GLN A 35 -20.42 1.32 -20.23
CA GLN A 35 -20.90 2.32 -19.30
C GLN A 35 -22.11 1.80 -18.52
N TYR A 36 -22.26 2.26 -17.29
CA TYR A 36 -23.42 1.98 -16.46
C TYR A 36 -23.70 3.14 -15.51
N TYR A 37 -24.88 3.16 -14.92
CA TYR A 37 -25.24 4.12 -13.88
C TYR A 37 -25.23 3.47 -12.51
N GLN A 38 -24.69 4.17 -11.52
CA GLN A 38 -24.96 3.90 -10.11
C GLN A 38 -25.83 5.02 -9.54
N CYS A 39 -26.90 4.65 -8.86
CA CYS A 39 -27.83 5.61 -8.28
C CYS A 39 -27.33 6.14 -6.94
N ALA A 40 -27.17 7.46 -6.85
CA ALA A 40 -26.76 8.18 -5.64
C ALA A 40 -27.73 9.34 -5.39
N PHE A 41 -28.36 9.39 -4.20
CA PHE A 41 -29.29 10.46 -3.79
C PHE A 41 -30.44 10.72 -4.78
N GLY A 42 -30.99 9.66 -5.36
CA GLY A 42 -32.08 9.76 -6.34
C GLY A 42 -31.62 10.08 -7.78
N LYS A 43 -30.32 10.27 -8.01
CA LYS A 43 -29.73 10.62 -9.31
C LYS A 43 -28.84 9.51 -9.86
N LYS A 44 -28.90 9.30 -11.18
CA LYS A 44 -28.01 8.38 -11.91
C LYS A 44 -26.62 9.02 -12.05
N VAL A 45 -25.59 8.33 -11.57
CA VAL A 45 -24.18 8.71 -11.75
C VAL A 45 -23.55 7.79 -12.80
N LEU A 46 -23.08 8.36 -13.91
CA LEU A 46 -22.46 7.61 -15.01
C LEU A 46 -21.07 7.10 -14.61
N ILE A 47 -20.81 5.82 -14.85
CA ILE A 47 -19.54 5.13 -14.54
C ILE A 47 -19.08 4.35 -15.77
N ASN A 48 -17.78 4.45 -16.08
CA ASN A 48 -17.15 3.69 -17.16
C ASN A 48 -16.53 2.39 -16.61
N CYS A 49 -16.80 1.28 -17.28
CA CYS A 49 -16.11 0.02 -17.01
C CYS A 49 -14.64 0.09 -17.48
N PRO A 50 -13.69 -0.39 -16.67
CA PRO A 50 -12.27 -0.33 -17.00
C PRO A 50 -11.90 -1.31 -18.13
N GLN A 51 -10.95 -0.93 -18.98
CA GLN A 51 -10.30 -1.83 -19.96
C GLN A 51 -11.26 -2.51 -20.98
N ASN A 52 -12.29 -1.79 -21.46
CA ASN A 52 -13.23 -2.28 -22.47
C ASN A 52 -13.97 -3.57 -22.07
N ILE A 53 -14.28 -3.73 -20.79
CA ILE A 53 -15.17 -4.78 -20.29
C ILE A 53 -16.59 -4.23 -20.13
N ILE A 54 -17.61 -5.08 -20.17
CA ILE A 54 -19.01 -4.64 -20.28
C ILE A 54 -19.75 -4.81 -18.96
N PHE A 55 -20.66 -3.89 -18.63
CA PHE A 55 -21.43 -3.97 -17.39
C PHE A 55 -22.40 -5.15 -17.41
N ASN A 56 -22.40 -5.94 -16.33
CA ASN A 56 -23.32 -7.04 -16.13
C ASN A 56 -24.30 -6.72 -14.98
N PRO A 57 -25.59 -6.45 -15.28
CA PRO A 57 -26.57 -6.07 -14.27
C PRO A 57 -26.89 -7.21 -13.28
N LYS A 58 -26.62 -8.48 -13.63
CA LYS A 58 -26.85 -9.62 -12.72
C LYS A 58 -25.83 -9.68 -11.59
N THR A 59 -24.57 -9.39 -11.90
CA THR A 59 -23.45 -9.39 -10.93
C THR A 59 -23.22 -8.00 -10.34
N LYS A 60 -23.81 -6.96 -10.92
CA LYS A 60 -23.64 -5.54 -10.55
C LYS A 60 -22.18 -5.10 -10.67
N SER A 61 -21.45 -5.68 -11.61
CA SER A 61 -20.04 -5.42 -11.87
C SER A 61 -19.74 -5.39 -13.37
N CYS A 62 -18.59 -4.81 -13.69
CA CYS A 62 -18.04 -4.85 -15.04
C CYS A 62 -17.40 -6.22 -15.28
N ASP A 63 -17.94 -6.98 -16.22
CA ASP A 63 -17.55 -8.36 -16.54
C ASP A 63 -17.04 -8.46 -17.99
N TRP A 64 -16.27 -9.51 -18.28
CA TRP A 64 -15.73 -9.70 -19.63
C TRP A 64 -16.85 -9.96 -20.65
N PRO A 65 -16.78 -9.34 -21.85
CA PRO A 65 -17.77 -9.56 -22.89
C PRO A 65 -17.79 -11.02 -23.34
N VAL A 66 -18.98 -11.61 -23.35
CA VAL A 66 -19.20 -12.96 -23.88
C VAL A 66 -19.73 -12.82 -25.29
N SER A 67 -19.06 -13.46 -26.26
CA SER A 67 -19.45 -13.36 -27.68
C SER A 67 -20.92 -13.74 -27.89
N GLY A 68 -21.70 -12.85 -28.51
CA GLY A 68 -23.13 -13.03 -28.75
C GLY A 68 -24.04 -12.77 -27.55
N VAL A 69 -23.50 -12.33 -26.40
CA VAL A 69 -24.27 -12.00 -25.20
C VAL A 69 -24.14 -10.51 -24.90
N ASP A 70 -25.26 -9.79 -25.03
CA ASP A 70 -25.42 -8.45 -24.48
C ASP A 70 -26.08 -8.60 -23.10
N PHE A 71 -25.30 -8.35 -22.04
CA PHE A 71 -25.78 -8.46 -20.66
C PHE A 71 -26.87 -7.45 -20.32
N CYS A 72 -26.91 -6.32 -21.04
CA CYS A 72 -27.85 -5.23 -20.88
C CYS A 72 -29.06 -5.34 -21.83
N LYS A 73 -29.10 -6.36 -22.70
CA LYS A 73 -30.18 -6.57 -23.66
C LYS A 73 -31.55 -6.63 -23.01
N SER A 74 -31.68 -7.35 -21.89
CA SER A 74 -32.96 -7.47 -21.16
C SER A 74 -33.41 -6.18 -20.50
N ASP A 75 -32.49 -5.29 -20.12
CA ASP A 75 -32.81 -3.99 -19.51
C ASP A 75 -33.15 -2.95 -20.60
N ARG A 76 -32.51 -3.04 -21.77
CA ARG A 76 -32.81 -2.21 -22.95
C ARG A 76 -34.10 -2.62 -23.65
N ASP A 77 -34.41 -3.90 -23.67
CA ASP A 77 -35.67 -4.43 -24.22
C ASP A 77 -36.86 -4.14 -23.29
N GLN A 78 -36.63 -3.94 -21.98
CA GLN A 78 -37.68 -3.47 -21.05
C GLN A 78 -38.15 -2.03 -21.32
N SER A 79 -37.40 -1.24 -22.09
CA SER A 79 -37.82 0.07 -22.60
C SER A 79 -38.75 -0.04 -23.83
N LYS A 80 -38.95 -1.23 -24.41
CA LYS A 80 -39.76 -1.44 -25.61
C LYS A 80 -40.69 -2.66 -25.47
N THR A 81 -41.88 -2.39 -24.93
CA THR A 81 -43.19 -3.03 -25.25
C THR A 81 -43.27 -4.55 -25.52
N THR A 82 -44.00 -5.23 -24.64
CA THR A 82 -45.00 -6.30 -24.88
C THR A 82 -44.83 -7.23 -26.09
N ARG A 83 -44.56 -8.54 -25.85
CA ARG A 83 -45.45 -9.71 -26.10
C ARG A 83 -44.63 -11.02 -26.20
N VAL A 84 -45.14 -12.03 -25.50
CA VAL A 84 -44.63 -13.41 -25.33
C VAL A 84 -44.45 -14.16 -26.65
N THR A 85 -43.39 -14.97 -26.79
CA THR A 85 -43.49 -16.38 -27.27
C THR A 85 -42.19 -17.16 -27.01
N THR A 86 -42.39 -18.41 -26.59
CA THR A 86 -41.39 -19.41 -26.17
C THR A 86 -40.93 -20.25 -27.36
N HIS A 87 -39.61 -20.47 -27.51
CA HIS A 87 -39.06 -21.61 -28.26
C HIS A 87 -37.75 -22.11 -27.65
N SER A 88 -37.68 -23.43 -27.44
CA SER A 88 -36.54 -24.21 -26.98
C SER A 88 -35.90 -24.96 -28.16
N VAL A 89 -34.56 -24.96 -28.27
CA VAL A 89 -33.77 -25.78 -29.20
C VAL A 89 -32.42 -26.18 -28.54
N PRO A 90 -31.86 -27.39 -28.80
CA PRO A 90 -31.04 -28.14 -27.85
C PRO A 90 -29.52 -27.92 -27.97
N THR A 91 -28.83 -28.29 -26.89
CA THR A 91 -27.39 -28.21 -26.66
C THR A 91 -26.60 -29.30 -27.40
N SER A 92 -25.57 -28.89 -28.15
CA SER A 92 -24.45 -29.77 -28.53
C SER A 92 -23.20 -29.38 -27.73
N LYS A 93 -22.48 -30.39 -27.23
CA LYS A 93 -21.29 -30.27 -26.36
C LYS A 93 -20.06 -29.82 -27.15
N PRO A 94 -19.21 -28.91 -26.61
CA PRO A 94 -17.88 -28.68 -27.16
C PRO A 94 -16.91 -29.79 -26.76
N LEU A 95 -16.13 -30.22 -27.76
CA LEU A 95 -15.02 -31.16 -27.71
C LEU A 95 -13.85 -30.54 -26.90
N HIS A 96 -13.14 -31.36 -26.11
CA HIS A 96 -12.07 -31.01 -25.14
C HIS A 96 -12.52 -30.65 -23.72
N SER A 97 -13.06 -31.66 -23.02
CA SER A 97 -13.35 -31.60 -21.58
C SER A 97 -12.16 -32.10 -20.74
N LEU A 98 -11.65 -31.26 -19.84
CA LEU A 98 -10.67 -31.65 -18.81
C LEU A 98 -11.32 -32.51 -17.71
N LYS A 99 -10.93 -33.78 -17.57
CA LYS A 99 -11.40 -34.70 -16.52
C LYS A 99 -10.57 -34.63 -15.24
N SER A 100 -10.51 -33.48 -14.57
CA SER A 100 -9.84 -33.41 -13.24
C SER A 100 -10.37 -32.34 -12.27
N CYS A 101 -11.45 -31.62 -12.61
CA CYS A 101 -12.00 -30.57 -11.77
C CYS A 101 -12.55 -31.11 -10.44
N ARG A 102 -12.05 -30.59 -9.31
CA ARG A 102 -12.45 -31.03 -7.96
C ARG A 102 -13.62 -30.21 -7.41
N LYS A 103 -13.81 -28.96 -7.88
CA LYS A 103 -14.91 -28.06 -7.48
C LYS A 103 -15.32 -27.12 -8.64
N SER A 104 -16.55 -26.62 -8.61
CA SER A 104 -17.01 -25.58 -9.55
C SER A 104 -16.29 -24.23 -9.29
N ASN A 105 -16.04 -23.47 -10.34
CA ASN A 105 -15.28 -22.20 -10.36
C ASN A 105 -13.80 -22.33 -10.01
N GLU A 106 -13.24 -23.54 -10.09
CA GLU A 106 -11.79 -23.78 -10.05
C GLU A 106 -11.17 -23.42 -11.42
N TYR A 107 -9.99 -22.79 -11.41
CA TYR A 107 -9.25 -22.46 -12.63
C TYR A 107 -8.04 -23.40 -12.77
N LYS A 108 -7.80 -23.94 -13.95
CA LYS A 108 -6.69 -24.89 -14.20
C LYS A 108 -5.85 -24.50 -15.40
N CYS A 109 -4.55 -24.76 -15.32
CA CYS A 109 -3.62 -24.60 -16.43
C CYS A 109 -4.04 -25.45 -17.63
N HIS A 110 -3.85 -24.91 -18.83
CA HIS A 110 -3.83 -25.73 -20.04
C HIS A 110 -2.52 -26.49 -20.16
N GLU A 111 -2.58 -27.69 -20.71
CA GLU A 111 -1.53 -28.71 -20.69
C GLU A 111 -0.28 -28.33 -21.47
N THR A 112 -0.37 -27.41 -22.43
CA THR A 112 0.77 -27.03 -23.30
C THR A 112 0.83 -25.56 -23.71
N ASN A 113 -0.14 -24.73 -23.30
CA ASN A 113 -0.21 -23.34 -23.72
C ASN A 113 -0.50 -22.41 -22.54
N ASN A 114 0.44 -21.53 -22.20
CA ASN A 114 0.28 -20.60 -21.08
C ASN A 114 -0.81 -19.55 -21.36
N SER A 115 -1.12 -19.25 -22.62
CA SER A 115 -2.22 -18.36 -22.96
C SER A 115 -3.59 -19.07 -22.91
N LEU A 116 -3.65 -20.33 -22.49
CA LEU A 116 -4.89 -21.09 -22.34
C LEU A 116 -5.07 -21.57 -20.89
N PHE A 117 -6.32 -21.66 -20.43
CA PHE A 117 -6.68 -22.18 -19.12
C PHE A 117 -8.11 -22.74 -19.11
N TYR A 118 -8.45 -23.58 -18.14
CA TYR A 118 -9.79 -24.13 -17.97
C TYR A 118 -10.52 -23.46 -16.80
N ILE A 119 -11.82 -23.22 -16.96
CA ILE A 119 -12.74 -22.86 -15.86
C ILE A 119 -13.62 -24.07 -15.59
N CYS A 120 -13.54 -24.64 -14.39
CA CYS A 120 -14.33 -25.78 -13.97
C CYS A 120 -15.80 -25.38 -13.78
N THR A 121 -16.69 -25.97 -14.56
CA THR A 121 -18.14 -25.83 -14.43
C THR A 121 -18.69 -27.14 -13.86
N GLY A 122 -18.70 -27.26 -12.53
CA GLY A 122 -19.11 -28.48 -11.81
C GLY A 122 -17.97 -29.46 -11.47
N PHE A 123 -18.35 -30.62 -10.94
CA PHE A 123 -17.43 -31.73 -10.70
C PHE A 123 -17.14 -32.42 -12.04
N GLU A 124 -15.85 -32.59 -12.38
CA GLU A 124 -15.33 -33.30 -13.56
C GLU A 124 -15.24 -32.58 -14.92
N THR A 125 -15.87 -31.43 -15.15
CA THR A 125 -15.78 -30.74 -16.46
C THR A 125 -15.29 -29.31 -16.37
N GLY A 126 -14.26 -28.98 -17.16
CA GLY A 126 -13.75 -27.62 -17.35
C GLY A 126 -13.94 -27.12 -18.78
N VAL A 127 -14.20 -25.82 -18.91
CA VAL A 127 -14.33 -25.10 -20.19
C VAL A 127 -13.02 -24.38 -20.49
N LEU A 128 -12.43 -24.67 -21.65
CA LEU A 128 -11.21 -24.01 -22.12
C LEU A 128 -11.45 -22.51 -22.41
N LYS A 129 -10.48 -21.69 -22.04
CA LYS A 129 -10.44 -20.24 -22.18
C LYS A 129 -9.05 -19.80 -22.64
N THR A 130 -9.03 -18.65 -23.30
CA THR A 130 -7.82 -18.03 -23.83
C THR A 130 -7.60 -16.70 -23.13
N CYS A 131 -6.36 -16.46 -22.70
CA CYS A 131 -5.89 -15.20 -22.19
C CYS A 131 -5.80 -14.15 -23.31
N PRO A 132 -6.00 -12.86 -22.99
CA PRO A 132 -5.75 -11.77 -23.94
C PRO A 132 -4.35 -11.83 -24.56
N GLU A 133 -4.23 -11.32 -25.79
CA GLU A 133 -2.96 -11.31 -26.52
C GLU A 133 -1.84 -10.64 -25.70
N GLY A 134 -0.66 -11.28 -25.65
CA GLY A 134 0.46 -10.83 -24.84
C GLY A 134 0.37 -11.14 -23.34
N THR A 135 -0.58 -12.00 -22.93
CA THR A 135 -0.72 -12.44 -21.53
C THR A 135 -0.71 -13.97 -21.38
N ASP A 136 -0.16 -14.44 -20.25
CA ASP A 136 -0.08 -15.82 -19.82
C ASP A 136 -0.97 -16.02 -18.57
N PHE A 137 -1.66 -17.14 -18.47
CA PHE A 137 -2.43 -17.54 -17.30
C PHE A 137 -1.49 -17.85 -16.13
N ASN A 138 -1.68 -17.15 -15.02
CA ASN A 138 -0.99 -17.41 -13.76
C ASN A 138 -1.91 -18.26 -12.86
N PRO A 139 -1.57 -19.52 -12.58
CA PRO A 139 -2.41 -20.40 -11.75
C PRO A 139 -2.48 -20.00 -10.29
N VAL A 140 -1.45 -19.34 -9.76
CA VAL A 140 -1.41 -18.87 -8.35
C VAL A 140 -2.40 -17.73 -8.15
N ALA A 141 -2.43 -16.80 -9.11
CA ALA A 141 -3.33 -15.65 -9.09
C ALA A 141 -4.71 -15.96 -9.73
N SER A 142 -4.83 -17.09 -10.44
CA SER A 142 -6.02 -17.51 -11.22
C SER A 142 -6.49 -16.44 -12.23
N ILE A 143 -5.55 -15.73 -12.85
CA ILE A 143 -5.81 -14.66 -13.83
C ILE A 143 -4.75 -14.64 -14.94
N CYS A 144 -5.07 -14.00 -16.07
CA CYS A 144 -4.11 -13.73 -17.14
C CYS A 144 -3.27 -12.48 -16.83
N VAL A 145 -1.95 -12.59 -16.96
CA VAL A 145 -0.95 -11.56 -16.62
C VAL A 145 0.03 -11.38 -17.78
N CYS A 146 0.64 -10.21 -17.94
CA CYS A 146 1.54 -9.95 -19.08
C CYS A 146 2.68 -10.99 -19.15
N SER A 147 2.87 -11.61 -20.32
CA SER A 147 3.82 -12.73 -20.53
C SER A 147 5.29 -12.34 -20.30
N ASN A 148 5.57 -11.04 -20.23
CA ASN A 148 6.90 -10.43 -20.05
C ASN A 148 7.22 -10.04 -18.61
N LEU A 149 6.35 -10.35 -17.64
CA LEU A 149 6.62 -10.07 -16.23
C LEU A 149 7.72 -11.01 -15.69
N PRO A 150 8.78 -10.48 -15.04
CA PRO A 150 10.01 -11.23 -14.72
C PRO A 150 9.84 -12.48 -13.83
N LYS A 151 8.70 -12.63 -13.14
CA LYS A 151 8.43 -13.73 -12.20
C LYS A 151 7.01 -14.30 -12.33
N THR A 152 6.42 -14.23 -13.52
CA THR A 152 5.11 -14.88 -13.71
C THR A 152 5.26 -16.40 -13.67
N VAL A 153 4.52 -17.04 -12.77
CA VAL A 153 4.40 -18.50 -12.72
C VAL A 153 3.67 -18.93 -14.00
N LYS A 154 4.43 -19.47 -14.96
CA LYS A 154 3.89 -20.01 -16.22
C LYS A 154 3.34 -21.42 -15.99
N CYS A 155 2.28 -21.78 -16.72
CA CYS A 155 1.61 -23.07 -16.62
C CYS A 155 2.59 -24.26 -16.81
N HIS A 156 3.56 -24.13 -17.71
CA HIS A 156 4.55 -25.20 -18.02
C HIS A 156 5.76 -25.30 -17.11
N ASN A 157 5.81 -24.54 -16.01
CA ASN A 157 6.89 -24.64 -15.03
C ASN A 157 6.52 -25.52 -13.81
N GLN A 158 5.53 -26.41 -13.95
CA GLN A 158 5.09 -27.28 -12.85
C GLN A 158 5.10 -28.80 -13.09
N ASP A 159 5.32 -29.32 -14.30
CA ASP A 159 5.37 -30.77 -14.50
C ASP A 159 6.80 -31.27 -14.83
N ASP A 160 7.25 -32.24 -14.03
CA ASP A 160 8.46 -33.09 -14.18
C ASP A 160 9.85 -32.50 -13.90
N GLN A 161 9.98 -31.78 -12.81
CA GLN A 161 11.14 -31.99 -11.93
C GLN A 161 10.59 -32.34 -10.55
N PRO A 162 11.00 -33.45 -9.91
CA PRO A 162 10.90 -33.54 -8.47
C PRO A 162 11.82 -32.46 -7.93
N LYS A 163 11.27 -31.25 -7.77
CA LYS A 163 11.85 -30.29 -6.85
C LYS A 163 11.75 -30.99 -5.51
N THR A 164 12.86 -31.60 -5.10
CA THR A 164 13.44 -31.32 -3.79
C THR A 164 13.64 -29.80 -3.65
N THR A 165 12.55 -29.03 -3.73
CA THR A 165 12.34 -27.95 -2.81
C THR A 165 12.32 -28.66 -1.47
N THR A 166 13.47 -28.71 -0.83
CA THR A 166 13.51 -28.31 0.57
C THR A 166 12.81 -26.95 0.65
N SER A 167 11.48 -26.94 0.61
CA SER A 167 10.69 -25.84 1.13
C SER A 167 11.21 -25.74 2.55
N LYS A 168 12.00 -24.70 2.84
CA LYS A 168 12.33 -24.42 4.23
C LYS A 168 11.01 -24.51 4.98
N PRO A 169 10.93 -25.34 6.03
CA PRO A 169 9.70 -25.49 6.79
C PRO A 169 9.19 -24.10 7.10
N GLN A 170 7.93 -23.82 6.74
CA GLN A 170 7.30 -22.57 7.13
C GLN A 170 7.40 -22.50 8.65
N LEU A 171 8.15 -21.53 9.17
CA LEU A 171 8.40 -21.44 10.60
C LEU A 171 7.06 -21.16 11.28
N THR A 172 6.63 -22.08 12.14
CA THR A 172 5.37 -21.97 12.87
C THR A 172 5.62 -21.61 14.32
N GLY A 173 4.70 -20.85 14.92
CA GLY A 173 4.78 -20.48 16.33
C GLY A 173 5.59 -19.20 16.58
N PRO A 174 5.91 -18.90 17.85
CA PRO A 174 6.64 -17.69 18.22
C PRO A 174 8.07 -17.71 17.65
N CYS A 175 8.63 -16.52 17.45
CA CYS A 175 9.99 -16.39 16.96
C CYS A 175 11.00 -17.03 17.91
N GLN A 176 11.95 -17.77 17.32
CA GLN A 176 13.02 -18.47 18.02
C GLN A 176 14.35 -17.75 17.78
N PRO A 177 14.87 -16.98 18.76
CA PRO A 177 16.09 -16.19 18.60
C PRO A 177 17.34 -16.99 18.21
N GLU A 178 17.38 -18.29 18.51
CA GLU A 178 18.43 -19.23 18.12
C GLU A 178 18.47 -19.49 16.62
N HIS A 179 17.31 -19.48 15.95
CA HIS A 179 17.17 -19.74 14.52
C HIS A 179 17.01 -18.45 13.68
N CYS A 180 16.68 -17.33 14.33
CA CYS A 180 16.53 -16.03 13.71
C CYS A 180 17.71 -15.12 14.06
N LYS A 181 18.73 -15.09 13.20
CA LYS A 181 19.97 -14.35 13.43
C LYS A 181 20.25 -13.28 12.37
N LEU A 182 20.82 -12.17 12.82
CA LEU A 182 21.35 -11.11 11.98
C LEU A 182 22.46 -11.64 11.04
N PRO A 183 22.64 -11.07 9.84
CA PRO A 183 21.91 -9.93 9.28
C PRO A 183 20.57 -10.29 8.63
N LYS A 184 20.22 -11.57 8.54
CA LYS A 184 19.11 -12.04 7.69
C LYS A 184 17.76 -12.06 8.39
N CYS A 185 17.75 -12.25 9.70
CA CYS A 185 16.54 -12.40 10.49
C CYS A 185 16.71 -11.69 11.84
N LYS A 186 15.65 -11.00 12.30
CA LYS A 186 15.57 -10.50 13.67
C LYS A 186 14.17 -10.72 14.21
N CYS A 187 14.08 -11.32 15.39
CA CYS A 187 12.80 -11.50 16.07
C CYS A 187 12.17 -10.15 16.47
N PRO A 188 10.83 -10.03 16.45
CA PRO A 188 10.13 -8.89 17.02
C PRO A 188 10.35 -8.82 18.53
N GLY A 189 10.80 -7.67 19.03
CA GLY A 189 11.04 -7.46 20.46
C GLY A 189 11.88 -6.23 20.79
N PRO A 190 12.00 -5.90 22.09
CA PRO A 190 12.76 -4.76 22.58
C PRO A 190 14.29 -4.97 22.55
N GLU A 191 14.76 -6.17 22.22
CA GLU A 191 16.17 -6.53 22.28
C GLU A 191 16.97 -5.74 21.23
N ILE A 192 18.04 -5.10 21.72
CA ILE A 192 18.97 -4.31 20.90
C ILE A 192 19.70 -5.25 19.92
N PRO A 193 19.75 -4.92 18.62
CA PRO A 193 20.52 -5.67 17.63
C PRO A 193 21.95 -5.93 18.08
N GLY A 194 22.42 -7.17 17.92
CA GLY A 194 23.77 -7.58 18.32
C GLY A 194 23.99 -7.65 19.83
N SER A 195 22.93 -7.52 20.64
CA SER A 195 22.99 -7.52 22.11
C SER A 195 23.94 -6.46 22.67
N LEU A 196 24.06 -5.31 21.98
CA LEU A 196 24.89 -4.20 22.42
C LEU A 196 24.33 -3.60 23.73
N PRO A 197 25.21 -3.17 24.66
CA PRO A 197 24.80 -2.32 25.77
C PRO A 197 24.15 -1.02 25.30
N THR A 198 23.10 -0.55 25.98
CA THR A 198 22.37 0.69 25.63
C THR A 198 23.29 1.91 25.51
N ASN A 199 24.29 2.04 26.38
CA ASN A 199 25.24 3.17 26.34
C ASN A 199 26.19 3.12 25.13
N SER A 200 26.36 1.96 24.49
CA SER A 200 27.15 1.77 23.26
C SER A 200 26.29 1.80 21.99
N THR A 201 24.97 1.94 22.14
CA THR A 201 24.01 1.90 21.04
C THR A 201 23.69 3.32 20.56
N PRO A 202 23.74 3.62 19.25
CA PRO A 202 23.28 4.90 18.73
C PRO A 202 21.77 5.05 18.90
N GLN A 203 21.31 6.24 19.26
CA GLN A 203 19.91 6.59 19.13
C GLN A 203 19.62 7.00 17.69
N ILE A 204 18.91 6.16 16.97
CA ILE A 204 18.46 6.45 15.60
C ILE A 204 17.17 7.26 15.64
N ILE A 205 17.08 8.31 14.84
CA ILE A 205 15.86 9.06 14.54
C ILE A 205 15.51 8.83 13.07
N LEU A 206 14.27 8.43 12.80
CA LEU A 206 13.72 8.24 11.47
C LEU A 206 12.75 9.38 11.17
N LEU A 207 13.23 10.41 10.47
CA LEU A 207 12.37 11.50 10.01
C LEU A 207 11.74 11.11 8.67
N THR A 208 10.40 11.01 8.61
CA THR A 208 9.71 10.63 7.39
C THR A 208 8.59 11.57 7.01
N PHE A 209 8.35 11.69 5.71
CA PHE A 209 7.25 12.46 5.15
C PHE A 209 6.43 11.62 4.19
N ASP A 210 5.12 11.62 4.38
CA ASP A 210 4.19 10.88 3.54
C ASP A 210 3.51 11.83 2.55
N ASP A 211 2.93 11.24 1.52
CA ASP A 211 2.13 11.85 0.45
C ASP A 211 2.89 12.56 -0.68
N ALA A 212 2.14 13.32 -1.47
CA ALA A 212 2.58 13.97 -2.68
C ALA A 212 3.64 15.05 -2.43
N VAL A 213 4.68 15.08 -3.26
CA VAL A 213 5.67 16.16 -3.26
C VAL A 213 5.20 17.25 -4.19
N LEU A 214 4.69 18.35 -3.63
CA LEU A 214 4.05 19.44 -4.37
C LEU A 214 4.94 20.69 -4.44
N ARG A 215 5.01 21.31 -5.63
CA ARG A 215 5.79 22.52 -5.87
C ARG A 215 5.45 23.69 -4.94
N ARG A 216 4.18 23.86 -4.59
CA ARG A 216 3.70 24.95 -3.72
C ARG A 216 4.21 24.85 -2.28
N THR A 217 4.40 23.64 -1.77
CA THR A 217 4.77 23.38 -0.37
C THR A 217 6.22 22.93 -0.21
N PHE A 218 6.93 22.65 -1.31
CA PHE A 218 8.32 22.20 -1.28
C PHE A 218 9.30 23.14 -0.57
N VAL A 219 8.98 24.43 -0.49
CA VAL A 219 9.77 25.43 0.26
C VAL A 219 9.98 25.04 1.73
N TYR A 220 9.02 24.32 2.34
CA TYR A 220 9.14 23.86 3.73
C TYR A 220 10.19 22.76 3.89
N TYR A 221 10.33 21.86 2.91
CA TYR A 221 11.43 20.88 2.92
C TYR A 221 12.78 21.57 2.73
N ARG A 222 12.91 22.47 1.74
CA ARG A 222 14.16 23.23 1.55
C ARG A 222 14.55 24.00 2.82
N ASN A 223 13.60 24.64 3.51
CA ASN A 223 13.87 25.35 4.75
C ASN A 223 14.29 24.40 5.90
N LEU A 224 13.61 23.25 6.02
CA LEU A 224 13.97 22.23 7.01
C LEU A 224 15.41 21.74 6.79
N PHE A 225 15.80 21.42 5.56
CA PHE A 225 17.11 20.84 5.27
C PHE A 225 18.21 21.88 5.02
N SER A 226 17.89 23.18 4.86
CA SER A 226 18.89 24.25 4.78
C SER A 226 19.61 24.55 6.09
N MET A 227 19.22 23.90 7.19
CA MET A 227 19.91 24.04 8.48
C MET A 227 21.34 23.48 8.48
N ASN A 228 21.71 22.70 7.45
CA ASN A 228 23.00 22.02 7.35
C ASN A 228 23.34 21.19 8.61
N LEU A 229 22.32 20.56 9.21
CA LEU A 229 22.53 19.64 10.33
C LEU A 229 23.28 18.41 9.83
N THR A 230 24.26 17.99 10.62
CA THR A 230 25.06 16.80 10.35
C THR A 230 24.95 15.81 11.49
N ASN A 231 25.01 14.53 11.16
CA ASN A 231 25.27 13.45 12.09
C ASN A 231 26.70 13.55 12.67
N PRO A 232 27.03 12.81 13.74
CA PRO A 232 28.34 12.88 14.41
C PRO A 232 29.56 12.58 13.50
N ASN A 233 29.38 11.89 12.37
CA ASN A 233 30.42 11.67 11.36
C ASN A 233 30.59 12.83 10.36
N GLY A 234 29.88 13.95 10.54
CA GLY A 234 29.92 15.09 9.63
C GLY A 234 29.02 14.95 8.39
N CYS A 235 28.32 13.82 8.22
CA CYS A 235 27.38 13.65 7.12
C CYS A 235 26.08 14.41 7.34
N PRO A 236 25.47 15.01 6.31
CA PRO A 236 24.14 15.59 6.42
C PRO A 236 23.12 14.58 6.97
N ILE A 237 22.13 15.08 7.70
CA ILE A 237 21.02 14.25 8.19
C ILE A 237 20.18 13.69 7.02
N GLY A 238 19.70 12.47 7.17
CA GLY A 238 18.84 11.79 6.19
C GLY A 238 17.36 11.83 6.59
N ALA A 239 16.47 11.82 5.61
CA ALA A 239 15.03 11.65 5.78
C ALA A 239 14.49 10.67 4.74
N THR A 240 13.31 10.11 4.99
CA THR A 240 12.65 9.15 4.07
C THR A 240 11.31 9.69 3.60
N PHE A 241 11.09 9.73 2.30
CA PHE A 241 9.86 10.24 1.70
C PHE A 241 9.03 9.10 1.12
N TYR A 242 7.86 8.84 1.68
CA TYR A 242 6.89 7.87 1.17
C TYR A 242 5.97 8.58 0.18
N VAL A 243 6.34 8.55 -1.10
CA VAL A 243 5.71 9.37 -2.14
C VAL A 243 4.48 8.68 -2.74
N SER A 244 3.38 9.43 -2.85
CA SER A 244 2.12 9.01 -3.50
C SER A 244 1.67 9.97 -4.61
N HIS A 245 0.47 9.77 -5.14
CA HIS A 245 -0.22 10.62 -6.12
C HIS A 245 0.63 10.90 -7.37
N SER A 246 0.87 9.86 -8.19
CA SER A 246 1.69 9.98 -9.41
C SER A 246 1.18 11.02 -10.42
N GLU A 247 -0.07 11.46 -10.30
CA GLU A 247 -0.68 12.48 -11.16
C GLU A 247 -0.38 13.93 -10.71
N THR A 248 -0.05 14.16 -9.44
CA THR A 248 0.14 15.50 -8.87
C THR A 248 1.53 15.75 -8.30
N THR A 249 2.25 14.69 -7.93
CA THR A 249 3.63 14.77 -7.47
C THR A 249 4.56 15.32 -8.56
N ASP A 250 5.38 16.30 -8.19
CA ASP A 250 6.40 16.87 -9.06
C ASP A 250 7.67 16.02 -9.01
N ALA A 251 7.90 15.26 -10.08
CA ALA A 251 9.01 14.31 -10.16
C ALA A 251 10.40 14.98 -10.10
N ALA A 252 10.53 16.22 -10.56
CA ALA A 252 11.80 16.95 -10.50
C ALA A 252 12.18 17.29 -9.04
N LEU A 253 11.17 17.60 -8.22
CA LEU A 253 11.38 17.87 -6.80
C LEU A 253 11.64 16.59 -6.00
N VAL A 254 11.02 15.47 -6.38
CA VAL A 254 11.39 14.15 -5.84
C VAL A 254 12.85 13.81 -6.16
N LYS A 255 13.29 14.09 -7.40
CA LYS A 255 14.69 13.91 -7.79
C LYS A 255 15.64 14.81 -7.00
N GLU A 256 15.26 16.05 -6.72
CA GLU A 256 16.04 16.95 -5.86
C GLU A 256 16.24 16.36 -4.45
N LEU A 257 15.19 15.83 -3.83
CA LEU A 257 15.29 15.17 -2.52
C LEU A 257 16.24 13.95 -2.57
N TYR A 258 16.12 13.13 -3.62
CA TYR A 258 17.00 11.98 -3.82
C TYR A 258 18.48 12.38 -4.03
N ASP A 259 18.74 13.45 -4.81
CA ASP A 259 20.09 13.94 -5.05
C ASP A 259 20.75 14.50 -3.77
N LEU A 260 19.92 15.04 -2.86
CA LEU A 260 20.30 15.42 -1.49
C LEU A 260 20.49 14.22 -0.55
N LYS A 261 20.48 12.98 -1.07
CA LYS A 261 20.69 11.72 -0.34
C LYS A 261 19.59 11.37 0.67
N HIS A 262 18.41 11.96 0.51
CA HIS A 262 17.22 11.44 1.17
C HIS A 262 16.75 10.14 0.51
N GLU A 263 16.13 9.27 1.29
CA GLU A 263 15.53 8.05 0.76
C GLU A 263 14.15 8.34 0.17
N ILE A 264 13.88 7.74 -0.99
CA ILE A 264 12.58 7.79 -1.64
C ILE A 264 11.98 6.39 -1.60
N ALA A 265 10.77 6.30 -1.05
CA ALA A 265 9.99 5.08 -0.86
C ALA A 265 8.60 5.26 -1.47
N THR A 266 7.89 4.15 -1.65
CA THR A 266 6.56 4.16 -2.29
C THR A 266 5.43 4.29 -1.26
N HIS A 267 4.39 5.04 -1.62
CA HIS A 267 3.16 5.20 -0.84
C HIS A 267 1.90 5.05 -1.69
N THR A 268 1.97 4.11 -2.64
CA THR A 268 0.96 3.84 -3.68
C THR A 268 0.80 4.94 -4.72
N GLN A 269 0.19 4.63 -5.87
CA GLN A 269 0.02 5.63 -6.93
C GLN A 269 -1.08 6.61 -6.60
N THR A 270 -2.21 6.13 -6.08
CA THR A 270 -3.41 6.99 -6.00
C THR A 270 -3.78 7.39 -4.59
N HIS A 271 -3.22 6.73 -3.55
CA HIS A 271 -3.63 6.92 -2.16
C HIS A 271 -5.17 6.83 -2.00
N LYS A 272 -5.75 5.81 -2.64
CA LYS A 272 -7.19 5.63 -2.89
C LYS A 272 -8.05 5.63 -1.63
N PHE A 273 -9.16 6.38 -1.71
CA PHE A 273 -10.34 6.18 -0.87
C PHE A 273 -11.40 5.33 -1.58
N PRO A 274 -12.29 4.64 -0.83
CA PRO A 274 -12.33 4.56 0.64
C PRO A 274 -11.22 3.65 1.21
N ILE A 275 -10.90 3.80 2.50
CA ILE A 275 -9.88 2.98 3.19
C ILE A 275 -10.17 1.47 3.04
N SER A 276 -11.44 1.09 2.94
CA SER A 276 -11.84 -0.30 2.74
C SER A 276 -11.28 -0.95 1.47
N TYR A 277 -10.93 -0.15 0.45
CA TYR A 277 -10.26 -0.62 -0.76
C TYR A 277 -9.02 -1.45 -0.43
N TRP A 278 -8.16 -0.96 0.46
CA TRP A 278 -6.89 -1.62 0.80
C TRP A 278 -7.09 -2.98 1.47
N TYR A 279 -8.17 -3.18 2.23
CA TYR A 279 -8.42 -4.47 2.88
C TYR A 279 -8.88 -5.57 1.93
N SER A 280 -9.42 -5.22 0.76
CA SER A 280 -9.99 -6.16 -0.22
C SER A 280 -9.36 -6.07 -1.60
N ALA A 281 -8.37 -5.19 -1.80
CA ALA A 281 -7.68 -5.02 -3.06
C ALA A 281 -7.03 -6.34 -3.50
N SER A 282 -7.16 -6.63 -4.79
CA SER A 282 -6.56 -7.81 -5.39
C SER A 282 -5.04 -7.66 -5.53
N TYR A 283 -4.34 -8.73 -5.88
CA TYR A 283 -2.91 -8.64 -6.18
C TYR A 283 -2.62 -7.67 -7.34
N ILE A 284 -3.46 -7.65 -8.38
CA ILE A 284 -3.26 -6.73 -9.52
C ILE A 284 -3.50 -5.27 -9.11
N ASP A 285 -4.46 -5.02 -8.22
CA ASP A 285 -4.67 -3.69 -7.64
C ASP A 285 -3.42 -3.25 -6.86
N TYR A 286 -2.95 -4.10 -5.94
CA TYR A 286 -1.72 -3.83 -5.19
C TYR A 286 -0.49 -3.67 -6.08
N TYR A 287 -0.36 -4.46 -7.15
CA TYR A 287 0.72 -4.31 -8.12
C TYR A 287 0.65 -2.96 -8.83
N ARG A 288 -0.53 -2.56 -9.31
CA ARG A 288 -0.74 -1.25 -9.96
C ARG A 288 -0.44 -0.10 -9.00
N GLU A 289 -0.81 -0.23 -7.73
CA GLU A 289 -0.59 0.80 -6.72
C GLU A 289 0.87 0.87 -6.27
N ILE A 290 1.45 -0.24 -5.83
CA ILE A 290 2.79 -0.31 -5.23
C ILE A 290 3.88 -0.28 -6.32
N VAL A 291 3.84 -1.25 -7.23
CA VAL A 291 4.87 -1.40 -8.27
C VAL A 291 4.72 -0.33 -9.34
N GLY A 292 3.48 0.08 -9.63
CA GLY A 292 3.25 1.23 -10.50
C GLY A 292 3.89 2.50 -9.95
N MET A 293 3.83 2.75 -8.63
CA MET A 293 4.52 3.91 -8.04
C MET A 293 6.04 3.77 -8.11
N LYS A 294 6.58 2.57 -7.85
CA LYS A 294 8.01 2.27 -8.03
C LYS A 294 8.48 2.54 -9.46
N ASN A 295 7.71 2.12 -10.47
CA ASN A 295 8.02 2.37 -11.87
C ASN A 295 7.94 3.86 -12.21
N TRP A 296 6.89 4.56 -11.75
CA TRP A 296 6.71 5.99 -11.97
C TRP A 296 7.87 6.80 -11.38
N LEU A 297 8.27 6.53 -10.13
CA LEU A 297 9.41 7.19 -9.49
C LEU A 297 10.71 6.96 -10.27
N SER A 298 10.91 5.73 -10.76
CA SER A 298 12.09 5.43 -11.55
C SER A 298 12.12 6.14 -12.89
N GLU A 299 11.01 6.15 -13.60
CA GLU A 299 10.92 6.71 -14.96
C GLU A 299 10.79 8.23 -14.96
N LYS A 300 10.06 8.82 -14.02
CA LYS A 300 9.75 10.25 -13.99
C LYS A 300 10.72 11.05 -13.13
N ALA A 301 11.20 10.46 -12.02
CA ALA A 301 12.19 11.10 -11.15
C ALA A 301 13.61 10.57 -11.41
N SER A 302 13.82 9.66 -12.36
CA SER A 302 15.15 9.10 -12.71
C SER A 302 15.86 8.46 -11.51
N ILE A 303 15.10 7.77 -10.66
CA ILE A 303 15.63 7.05 -9.49
C ILE A 303 15.86 5.57 -9.88
N PRO A 304 17.03 4.98 -9.59
CA PRO A 304 17.25 3.55 -9.85
C PRO A 304 16.24 2.68 -9.09
N LYS A 305 15.63 1.68 -9.75
CA LYS A 305 14.57 0.84 -9.15
C LYS A 305 15.09 0.06 -7.93
N GLU A 306 16.35 -0.32 -7.96
CA GLU A 306 17.07 -0.98 -6.87
C GLU A 306 17.20 -0.14 -5.60
N ASN A 307 17.04 1.19 -5.71
CA ASN A 307 17.04 2.10 -4.57
C ASN A 307 15.62 2.38 -4.02
N LEU A 308 14.59 1.93 -4.74
CA LEU A 308 13.18 2.07 -4.35
C LEU A 308 12.72 0.79 -3.61
N VAL A 309 13.17 0.65 -2.37
CA VAL A 309 13.03 -0.59 -1.59
C VAL A 309 12.06 -0.48 -0.41
N GLY A 310 11.61 0.74 -0.08
CA GLY A 310 10.69 1.01 1.01
C GLY A 310 9.22 1.15 0.57
N TYR A 311 8.32 0.76 1.46
CA TYR A 311 6.88 0.93 1.31
C TYR A 311 6.21 1.34 2.62
N ARG A 312 5.14 2.12 2.51
CA ARG A 312 4.17 2.37 3.58
C ARG A 312 2.76 2.33 2.99
N SER A 313 1.83 1.69 3.69
CA SER A 313 0.42 1.63 3.29
C SER A 313 -0.30 2.96 3.52
N PRO A 314 -1.10 3.44 2.55
CA PRO A 314 -2.02 4.56 2.74
C PRO A 314 -2.91 4.34 3.96
N PHE A 315 -3.05 5.39 4.79
CA PHE A 315 -3.84 5.35 6.03
C PHE A 315 -3.39 4.29 7.05
N LEU A 316 -2.20 3.70 6.88
CA LEU A 316 -1.74 2.51 7.61
C LEU A 316 -2.72 1.33 7.47
N ALA A 317 -3.45 1.25 6.36
CA ALA A 317 -4.41 0.19 6.08
C ALA A 317 -3.70 -1.03 5.47
N LEU A 318 -3.38 -2.01 6.31
CA LEU A 318 -2.61 -3.19 5.89
C LEU A 318 -3.44 -4.12 4.99
N GLY A 319 -2.81 -4.67 3.96
CA GLY A 319 -3.44 -5.44 2.88
C GLY A 319 -3.50 -6.94 3.07
N ASN A 320 -3.45 -7.44 4.31
CA ASN A 320 -3.33 -8.86 4.62
C ASN A 320 -2.18 -9.49 3.81
N LYS A 321 -2.31 -10.75 3.40
CA LYS A 321 -1.27 -11.46 2.63
C LYS A 321 -0.89 -10.77 1.31
N ILE A 322 -1.83 -10.09 0.66
CA ILE A 322 -1.67 -9.61 -0.72
C ILE A 322 -0.66 -8.47 -0.78
N GLN A 323 -0.67 -7.56 0.18
CA GLN A 323 0.34 -6.50 0.30
C GLN A 323 1.74 -7.10 0.38
N TYR A 324 1.98 -8.02 1.32
CA TYR A 324 3.32 -8.56 1.57
C TYR A 324 3.80 -9.50 0.45
N GLU A 325 2.91 -10.26 -0.19
CA GLU A 325 3.21 -11.02 -1.41
C GLU A 325 3.66 -10.07 -2.52
N THR A 326 2.90 -8.99 -2.77
CA THR A 326 3.24 -7.98 -3.78
C THR A 326 4.60 -7.35 -3.50
N LEU A 327 4.87 -6.95 -2.26
CA LEU A 327 6.15 -6.34 -1.87
C LEU A 327 7.31 -7.30 -2.06
N LYS A 328 7.16 -8.55 -1.61
CA LYS A 328 8.24 -9.55 -1.67
C LYS A 328 8.56 -9.95 -3.10
N ASP A 329 7.55 -10.20 -3.93
CA ASP A 329 7.72 -10.61 -5.32
C ASP A 329 8.47 -9.54 -6.14
N ASN A 330 8.27 -8.27 -5.77
CA ASN A 330 8.76 -7.08 -6.48
C ASN A 330 9.94 -6.38 -5.78
N GLU A 331 10.69 -7.14 -4.98
CA GLU A 331 12.02 -6.76 -4.48
C GLU A 331 12.00 -5.50 -3.62
N PHE A 332 10.94 -5.33 -2.83
CA PHE A 332 10.96 -4.44 -1.68
C PHE A 332 11.73 -5.08 -0.54
N LEU A 333 12.44 -4.26 0.23
CA LEU A 333 13.20 -4.69 1.39
C LEU A 333 12.36 -4.65 2.66
N TYR A 334 11.53 -3.61 2.81
CA TYR A 334 10.82 -3.36 4.05
C TYR A 334 9.45 -2.69 3.87
N ASP A 335 8.60 -2.92 4.86
CA ASP A 335 7.34 -2.19 5.11
C ASP A 335 7.49 -1.33 6.38
N THR A 336 6.79 -0.20 6.41
CA THR A 336 6.63 0.63 7.61
C THR A 336 5.17 0.98 7.74
N SER A 337 4.36 -0.01 8.16
CA SER A 337 2.90 0.14 8.27
C SER A 337 2.34 -0.47 9.55
N MET A 338 3.07 -1.34 10.24
CA MET A 338 2.62 -1.93 11.50
C MET A 338 2.82 -0.97 12.66
N VAL A 339 1.78 -0.81 13.47
CA VAL A 339 1.82 0.00 14.70
C VAL A 339 2.05 -0.89 15.92
N THR A 340 2.96 -0.45 16.79
CA THR A 340 3.31 -1.15 18.04
C THR A 340 3.27 -0.21 19.25
N GLY A 341 3.12 -0.79 20.44
CA GLY A 341 3.00 -0.07 21.71
C GLY A 341 1.58 -0.07 22.26
N SER A 342 1.45 0.17 23.56
CA SER A 342 0.16 0.17 24.26
C SER A 342 -0.74 1.33 23.82
N LEU A 343 -2.05 1.11 23.81
CA LEU A 343 -3.03 2.16 23.48
C LEU A 343 -3.22 3.19 24.59
N SER A 344 -2.86 2.86 25.83
CA SER A 344 -3.26 3.61 27.03
C SER A 344 -2.16 3.81 28.07
N THR A 345 -0.94 3.31 27.80
CA THR A 345 0.18 3.41 28.74
C THR A 345 1.52 3.53 28.02
N THR A 346 2.50 4.12 28.69
CA THR A 346 3.89 4.19 28.20
C THR A 346 4.82 3.16 28.84
N THR A 347 4.30 2.15 29.52
CA THR A 347 5.09 1.14 30.25
C THR A 347 5.79 0.15 29.33
N GLU A 348 5.23 -0.13 28.16
CA GLU A 348 5.84 -1.01 27.17
C GLU A 348 7.15 -0.42 26.63
N ILE A 349 8.14 -1.29 26.47
CA ILE A 349 9.45 -0.91 25.90
C ILE A 349 9.30 -0.84 24.36
N PRO A 350 9.79 0.23 23.71
CA PRO A 350 9.80 0.36 22.26
C PRO A 350 10.39 -0.86 21.54
N ILE A 351 9.80 -1.25 20.41
CA ILE A 351 10.18 -2.46 19.66
C ILE A 351 11.18 -2.12 18.55
N TRP A 352 12.28 -2.85 18.46
CA TRP A 352 13.22 -2.70 17.34
C TRP A 352 12.64 -3.31 16.06
N PRO A 353 13.00 -2.80 14.86
CA PRO A 353 12.65 -3.43 13.59
C PRO A 353 12.96 -4.93 13.57
N PHE A 354 12.15 -5.68 12.83
CA PHE A 354 12.18 -7.13 12.84
C PHE A 354 11.86 -7.68 11.46
N THR A 355 12.12 -8.97 11.25
CA THR A 355 11.76 -9.64 10.01
C THR A 355 10.51 -10.50 10.17
N LEU A 356 9.81 -10.72 9.06
CA LEU A 356 8.61 -11.54 8.99
C LEU A 356 8.93 -13.02 8.73
N ASP A 357 10.10 -13.52 9.13
CA ASP A 357 10.47 -14.94 9.04
C ASP A 357 9.55 -15.83 9.89
N TYR A 358 8.95 -15.27 10.93
CA TYR A 358 7.97 -15.91 11.80
C TYR A 358 6.62 -15.17 11.74
N PRO A 359 5.49 -15.86 11.99
CA PRO A 359 4.19 -15.22 12.04
C PRO A 359 4.16 -14.09 13.06
N VAL A 360 3.72 -12.91 12.63
CA VAL A 360 3.58 -11.75 13.52
C VAL A 360 2.34 -11.92 14.39
N THR A 361 2.45 -11.63 15.68
CA THR A 361 1.33 -11.70 16.62
C THR A 361 0.66 -10.33 16.75
N TYR A 362 -0.55 -10.30 17.31
CA TYR A 362 -1.29 -9.04 17.54
C TYR A 362 -0.50 -8.01 18.38
N LYS A 363 0.45 -8.48 19.22
CA LYS A 363 1.34 -7.60 19.99
C LYS A 363 2.18 -6.67 19.09
N TYR A 364 2.61 -7.18 17.94
CA TYR A 364 3.51 -6.48 17.02
C TYR A 364 2.83 -5.98 15.74
N CYS A 365 1.55 -6.32 15.57
CA CYS A 365 0.69 -5.77 14.53
C CYS A 365 -0.73 -5.63 15.08
N GLN A 366 -1.07 -4.42 15.52
CA GLN A 366 -2.32 -4.13 16.24
C GLN A 366 -3.45 -3.65 15.32
N LEU A 367 -3.13 -3.25 14.10
CA LEU A 367 -4.10 -2.73 13.13
C LEU A 367 -4.80 -3.86 12.37
N LYS A 368 -5.89 -3.52 11.66
CA LYS A 368 -6.55 -4.46 10.76
C LYS A 368 -5.64 -4.76 9.57
N GLY A 369 -5.64 -6.02 9.12
CA GLY A 369 -4.98 -6.40 7.88
C GLY A 369 -3.57 -6.94 8.04
N CYS A 370 -3.17 -7.32 9.26
CA CYS A 370 -1.86 -7.93 9.52
C CYS A 370 -1.61 -9.21 8.69
N PRO A 371 -0.36 -9.47 8.29
CA PRO A 371 0.00 -10.70 7.60
C PRO A 371 -0.16 -11.90 8.53
N LYS A 372 -0.70 -13.00 8.00
CA LYS A 372 -0.73 -14.30 8.70
C LYS A 372 0.36 -15.26 8.23
N ASN A 373 0.88 -15.03 7.03
CA ASN A 373 1.96 -15.80 6.44
C ASN A 373 3.32 -15.26 6.87
N THR A 374 4.37 -16.04 6.62
CA THR A 374 5.76 -15.65 6.84
C THR A 374 6.37 -15.15 5.54
N TYR A 375 7.21 -14.11 5.62
CA TYR A 375 7.94 -13.52 4.52
C TYR A 375 9.43 -13.43 4.89
N PRO A 376 10.19 -14.54 4.79
CA PRO A 376 11.58 -14.59 5.25
C PRO A 376 12.47 -13.47 4.70
N GLY A 377 13.20 -12.80 5.60
CA GLY A 377 14.08 -11.68 5.28
C GLY A 377 13.37 -10.42 4.78
N PHE A 378 12.04 -10.33 4.87
CA PHE A 378 11.32 -9.06 4.66
C PHE A 378 11.20 -8.32 5.98
N TRP A 379 11.59 -7.05 6.00
CA TRP A 379 11.67 -6.27 7.23
C TRP A 379 10.37 -5.49 7.49
N GLU A 380 9.95 -5.47 8.75
CA GLU A 380 9.03 -4.47 9.28
C GLU A 380 9.83 -3.47 10.10
N VAL A 381 9.70 -2.20 9.76
CA VAL A 381 10.15 -1.08 10.59
C VAL A 381 8.89 -0.53 11.28
N PRO A 382 8.62 -0.88 12.54
CA PRO A 382 7.33 -0.57 13.15
C PRO A 382 7.17 0.93 13.40
N LEU A 383 5.94 1.43 13.24
CA LEU A 383 5.54 2.70 13.80
C LEU A 383 5.29 2.51 15.30
N ILE A 384 6.22 3.02 16.11
CA ILE A 384 6.10 2.97 17.56
C ILE A 384 5.22 4.12 17.99
N ARG A 385 4.16 3.82 18.74
CA ARG A 385 3.16 4.81 19.17
C ARG A 385 3.81 6.01 19.86
N TRP A 386 3.28 7.16 19.48
CA TRP A 386 3.45 8.43 20.18
C TRP A 386 2.43 8.54 21.30
N TYR A 387 2.74 9.35 22.30
CA TYR A 387 1.84 9.61 23.42
C TYR A 387 1.85 11.08 23.79
N ASN A 388 0.72 11.56 24.32
CA ASN A 388 0.69 12.84 25.02
C ASN A 388 1.63 12.82 26.25
N GLU A 389 1.92 13.98 26.83
CA GLU A 389 2.86 14.07 27.97
C GLU A 389 2.34 13.37 29.25
N ALA A 390 1.02 13.23 29.38
CA ALA A 390 0.41 12.43 30.45
C ALA A 390 0.66 10.92 30.29
N GLY A 391 0.91 10.45 29.06
CA GLY A 391 1.19 9.06 28.74
C GLY A 391 -0.03 8.14 28.69
N ASP A 392 -1.24 8.71 28.60
CA ASP A 392 -2.52 8.02 28.66
C ASP A 392 -3.34 8.06 27.35
N ASP A 393 -2.92 8.87 26.38
CA ASP A 393 -3.45 8.90 25.00
C ASP A 393 -2.33 8.61 24.01
N SER A 394 -2.64 7.87 22.94
CA SER A 394 -1.63 7.38 21.99
C SER A 394 -2.00 7.58 20.52
N PHE A 395 -0.98 7.78 19.69
CA PHE A 395 -1.10 8.09 18.26
C PHE A 395 -0.16 7.22 17.44
N SER A 396 -0.57 6.87 16.23
CA SER A 396 0.25 6.10 15.30
C SER A 396 1.26 6.99 14.57
N MET A 397 0.85 8.23 14.27
CA MET A 397 1.67 9.24 13.60
C MET A 397 1.93 10.43 14.54
N ALA A 398 3.03 11.15 14.32
CA ALA A 398 3.43 12.26 15.18
C ALA A 398 2.54 13.51 14.99
N ASP A 399 1.70 13.52 13.97
CA ASP A 399 0.94 14.68 13.50
C ASP A 399 -0.59 14.54 13.59
N GLU A 400 -1.10 13.52 14.28
CA GLU A 400 -2.54 13.37 14.49
C GLU A 400 -3.16 14.59 15.20
N ASN A 401 -4.42 14.92 14.89
CA ASN A 401 -5.09 16.21 15.19
C ASN A 401 -5.17 16.62 16.68
N ARG A 402 -4.66 15.81 17.61
CA ARG A 402 -4.58 16.12 19.05
C ARG A 402 -3.22 16.67 19.48
N VAL A 403 -2.31 16.92 18.54
CA VAL A 403 -1.00 17.53 18.81
C VAL A 403 -1.17 18.99 19.29
N PRO A 404 -0.39 19.43 20.30
CA PRO A 404 -0.43 20.82 20.76
C PRO A 404 -0.20 21.83 19.64
N GLN A 405 -0.93 22.95 19.66
CA GLN A 405 -0.90 23.94 18.57
C GLN A 405 0.14 25.05 18.77
N ASN A 406 0.76 25.16 19.95
CA ASN A 406 1.81 26.14 20.19
C ASN A 406 3.21 25.48 20.10
N SER A 407 4.19 26.25 19.64
CA SER A 407 5.55 25.75 19.34
C SER A 407 6.26 25.14 20.55
N LYS A 408 6.06 25.68 21.76
CA LYS A 408 6.70 25.17 22.98
C LYS A 408 6.20 23.77 23.33
N ASP A 409 4.88 23.58 23.29
CA ASP A 409 4.27 22.30 23.62
C ASP A 409 4.59 21.24 22.55
N VAL A 410 4.74 21.64 21.27
CA VAL A 410 5.23 20.72 20.23
C VAL A 410 6.66 20.25 20.54
N ILE A 411 7.56 21.15 20.94
CA ILE A 411 8.94 20.77 21.30
C ILE A 411 8.93 19.83 22.52
N SER A 412 8.12 20.12 23.55
CA SER A 412 7.98 19.26 24.73
C SER A 412 7.43 17.88 24.37
N TYR A 413 6.42 17.81 23.51
CA TYR A 413 5.86 16.57 22.99
C TYR A 413 6.89 15.72 22.21
N LEU A 414 7.70 16.36 21.35
CA LEU A 414 8.81 15.70 20.64
C LEU A 414 9.85 15.16 21.62
N LYS A 415 10.25 15.95 22.62
CA LYS A 415 11.22 15.55 23.66
C LYS A 415 10.71 14.44 24.56
N TYR A 416 9.43 14.47 24.93
CA TYR A 416 8.81 13.45 25.76
C TYR A 416 8.92 12.08 25.07
N ASN A 417 8.49 12.01 23.81
CA ASN A 417 8.53 10.77 23.05
C ASN A 417 9.96 10.35 22.69
N PHE A 418 10.87 11.28 22.33
CA PHE A 418 12.29 10.98 22.15
C PHE A 418 12.88 10.30 23.39
N ASN A 419 12.62 10.84 24.59
CA ASN A 419 13.15 10.30 25.84
C ASN A 419 12.63 8.90 26.18
N ARG A 420 11.43 8.51 25.70
CA ARG A 420 10.92 7.14 25.86
C ARG A 420 11.78 6.11 25.14
N HIS A 421 12.43 6.51 24.05
CA HIS A 421 13.36 5.66 23.31
C HIS A 421 14.78 5.80 23.89
N TYR A 422 15.25 7.04 23.99
CA TYR A 422 16.63 7.38 24.35
C TYR A 422 17.05 6.86 25.72
N LYS A 423 16.17 6.97 26.73
CA LYS A 423 16.45 6.55 28.10
C LYS A 423 16.17 5.07 28.37
N ARG A 424 15.69 4.31 27.39
CA ARG A 424 15.32 2.90 27.55
C ARG A 424 16.24 1.99 26.73
N ASN A 425 15.78 1.54 25.58
CA ASN A 425 16.50 0.58 24.74
C ASN A 425 16.98 1.19 23.41
N LYS A 426 16.84 2.50 23.22
CA LYS A 426 17.24 3.25 22.01
C LYS A 426 16.67 2.68 20.70
N ALA A 427 15.52 2.00 20.73
CA ALA A 427 14.84 1.62 19.50
C ALA A 427 14.61 2.87 18.62
N PRO A 428 14.64 2.75 17.28
CA PRO A 428 14.54 3.90 16.38
C PRO A 428 13.33 4.78 16.73
N PHE A 429 13.57 6.07 16.89
CA PHE A 429 12.53 7.06 17.18
C PHE A 429 11.98 7.61 15.86
N GLY A 430 10.79 7.17 15.48
CA GLY A 430 10.14 7.57 14.23
C GLY A 430 9.33 8.84 14.37
N ILE A 431 9.68 9.86 13.58
CA ILE A 431 8.93 11.12 13.43
C ILE A 431 8.26 11.06 12.05
N PHE A 432 7.08 10.44 12.02
CA PHE A 432 6.30 10.22 10.81
C PHE A 432 5.30 11.36 10.62
N LEU A 433 5.41 12.11 9.53
CA LEU A 433 4.72 13.40 9.34
C LEU A 433 4.10 13.53 7.95
N HIS A 434 3.13 14.43 7.85
CA HIS A 434 2.61 14.95 6.59
C HIS A 434 2.93 16.44 6.46
N MET A 435 2.94 16.93 5.22
CA MET A 435 3.22 18.34 4.91
C MET A 435 2.34 19.34 5.68
N PRO A 436 1.01 19.14 5.87
CA PRO A 436 0.19 20.09 6.62
C PRO A 436 0.67 20.35 8.05
N TRP A 437 1.26 19.35 8.71
CA TRP A 437 1.83 19.52 10.03
C TRP A 437 3.15 20.27 9.98
N LEU A 438 4.03 19.92 9.04
CA LEU A 438 5.31 20.62 8.86
C LEU A 438 5.11 22.11 8.61
N MET A 439 4.12 22.47 7.78
CA MET A 439 3.80 23.88 7.48
C MET A 439 3.50 24.70 8.75
N LYS A 440 2.87 24.09 9.75
CA LYS A 440 2.51 24.74 11.03
C LYS A 440 3.65 24.70 12.04
N ASN A 441 4.45 23.63 12.02
CA ASN A 441 5.36 23.28 13.12
C ASN A 441 6.84 23.27 12.71
N LEU A 442 7.20 23.81 11.55
CA LEU A 442 8.56 23.83 11.02
C LEU A 442 9.58 24.34 12.06
N ALA A 443 9.34 25.51 12.67
CA ALA A 443 10.27 26.08 13.64
C ALA A 443 10.45 25.21 14.90
N ALA A 444 9.38 24.55 15.36
CA ALA A 444 9.42 23.63 16.49
C ALA A 444 10.24 22.38 16.15
N LEU A 445 10.02 21.79 14.97
CA LEU A 445 10.79 20.65 14.48
C LEU A 445 12.27 21.01 14.31
N GLN A 446 12.58 22.15 13.69
CA GLN A 446 13.95 22.64 13.54
C GLN A 446 14.66 22.80 14.89
N THR A 447 13.95 23.37 15.88
CA THR A 447 14.49 23.53 17.24
C THR A 447 14.78 22.18 17.87
N PHE A 448 13.83 21.25 17.83
CA PHE A 448 14.03 19.90 18.35
C PHE A 448 15.20 19.19 17.68
N LEU A 449 15.28 19.19 16.34
CA LEU A 449 16.36 18.52 15.60
C LEU A 449 17.74 19.12 15.92
N LYS A 450 17.83 20.45 16.03
CA LYS A 450 19.06 21.13 16.47
C LYS A 450 19.50 20.65 17.85
N GLU A 451 18.58 20.60 18.80
CA GLU A 451 18.90 20.20 20.17
C GLU A 451 19.34 18.74 20.28
N VAL A 452 18.65 17.80 19.63
CA VAL A 452 19.03 16.39 19.71
C VAL A 452 20.33 16.10 18.97
N SER A 453 20.64 16.86 17.91
CA SER A 453 21.90 16.74 17.15
C SER A 453 23.14 17.19 17.92
N LEU A 454 22.97 17.85 19.08
CA LEU A 454 24.09 18.16 19.98
C LEU A 454 24.64 16.92 20.71
N ASN A 455 23.87 15.82 20.75
CA ASN A 455 24.30 14.57 21.35
C ASN A 455 25.12 13.75 20.32
N ASN A 456 26.33 13.35 20.70
CA ASN A 456 27.26 12.62 19.83
C ASN A 456 26.85 11.17 19.54
N ASP A 457 25.78 10.69 20.17
CA ASP A 457 25.22 9.35 19.99
C ASP A 457 23.85 9.35 19.30
N VAL A 458 23.35 10.49 18.84
CA VAL A 458 22.10 10.62 18.09
C VAL A 458 22.37 10.70 16.59
N TRP A 459 21.62 9.91 15.81
CA TRP A 459 21.79 9.76 14.37
C TRP A 459 20.45 9.90 13.65
N ILE A 460 20.31 10.94 12.83
CA ILE A 460 19.14 11.18 11.99
C ILE A 460 19.46 10.64 10.60
N VAL A 461 18.92 9.46 10.28
CA VAL A 461 19.27 8.68 9.09
C VAL A 461 18.02 8.22 8.36
N THR A 462 18.20 7.79 7.12
CA THR A 462 17.12 7.15 6.34
C THR A 462 16.72 5.80 6.93
N VAL A 463 15.55 5.29 6.56
CA VAL A 463 15.06 3.99 7.05
C VAL A 463 15.96 2.85 6.55
N SER A 464 16.40 2.89 5.30
CA SER A 464 17.38 1.94 4.75
C SER A 464 18.71 1.97 5.51
N GLN A 465 19.23 3.16 5.86
CA GLN A 465 20.45 3.28 6.67
C GLN A 465 20.28 2.70 8.08
N ALA A 466 19.13 2.92 8.71
CA ALA A 466 18.84 2.32 10.00
C ALA A 466 18.79 0.79 9.92
N LEU A 467 18.14 0.23 8.89
CA LEU A 467 18.12 -1.22 8.65
C LEU A 467 19.52 -1.78 8.40
N GLN A 468 20.38 -1.08 7.65
CA GLN A 468 21.77 -1.49 7.44
C GLN A 468 22.53 -1.62 8.76
N TRP A 469 22.36 -0.67 9.70
CA TRP A 469 22.95 -0.77 11.03
C TRP A 469 22.33 -1.90 11.84
N ILE A 470 21.01 -2.07 11.82
CA ILE A 470 20.32 -3.15 12.53
C ILE A 470 20.78 -4.53 12.04
N GLN A 471 21.02 -4.68 10.74
CA GLN A 471 21.54 -5.89 10.13
C GLN A 471 22.97 -6.18 10.57
N ASN A 472 23.80 -5.16 10.73
CA ASN A 472 25.22 -5.28 11.07
C ASN A 472 25.59 -4.28 12.18
N PRO A 473 25.12 -4.52 13.41
CA PRO A 473 25.23 -3.54 14.48
C PRO A 473 26.67 -3.35 14.90
N VAL A 474 27.11 -2.10 14.93
CA VAL A 474 28.41 -1.67 15.45
C VAL A 474 28.22 -0.72 16.64
N PRO A 475 29.03 -0.85 17.70
CA PRO A 475 28.99 0.07 18.83
C PRO A 475 29.45 1.48 18.44
N LEU A 476 29.04 2.49 19.23
CA LEU A 476 29.32 3.91 18.99
C LEU A 476 30.81 4.25 18.82
N ASP A 477 31.71 3.55 19.50
CA ASP A 477 33.16 3.75 19.39
C ASP A 477 33.72 3.32 18.02
N LYS A 478 32.98 2.50 17.26
CA LYS A 478 33.34 2.02 15.91
C LYS A 478 32.42 2.56 14.81
N ILE A 479 31.43 3.36 15.15
CA ILE A 479 30.37 3.76 14.22
C ILE A 479 30.86 4.72 13.12
N SER A 480 31.93 5.47 13.38
CA SER A 480 32.59 6.33 12.39
C SER A 480 33.20 5.52 11.23
N GLU A 481 33.52 4.25 11.45
CA GLU A 481 34.05 3.34 10.44
C GLU A 481 32.95 2.65 9.62
N PHE A 482 31.69 2.74 10.06
CA PHE A 482 30.55 2.08 9.43
C PHE A 482 30.31 2.61 8.01
N SER A 483 30.70 1.83 7.01
CA SER A 483 30.72 2.24 5.59
C SER A 483 29.38 2.72 5.07
N ASN A 484 28.29 2.12 5.55
CA ASN A 484 26.94 2.38 5.06
C ASN A 484 26.39 3.75 5.51
N TRP A 485 27.00 4.40 6.49
CA TRP A 485 26.62 5.75 6.95
C TRP A 485 27.60 6.83 6.49
N LYS A 486 28.61 6.48 5.69
CA LYS A 486 29.52 7.46 5.10
C LYS A 486 28.85 8.19 3.94
N CYS A 487 29.27 9.44 3.80
CA CYS A 487 29.13 10.27 2.61
C CYS A 487 30.27 9.92 1.65
#